data_AF-A0A365P386-F1
#
_entry.id   AF-A0A365P386-F1
#
_cell.length_a   1.000
_cell.length_b   1.000
_cell.length_c   1.000
_cell.angle_alpha   90.00
_cell.angle_beta   90.00
_cell.angle_gamma   90.00
#
_symmetry.space_group_name_H-M   'P 1'
#
loop_
_entity.id
_entity.type
_entity.pdbx_description
1 polymer ?
#
loop_
_entity_poly.entity_id
_entity_poly.type
_entity_poly.pdbx_seq_one_letter_code
_entity_poly.pdbx_strand_id
1 'polypeptide(L)' 'MAEIEQKFKVGDIVVHKTTDKFKMSIIDNCPPKNPTIKQVADRYKDPSIYRCKYYNENTNKWDEVCFQETELKLFTE' A
#
# COMPACT_ATOMS: atom_id res chain seq x y z
N MET A 1 -19.42 12.69 9.13
CA MET A 1 -18.54 12.27 8.02
C MET A 1 -17.90 10.98 8.49
N ALA A 2 -18.09 9.86 7.80
CA ALA A 2 -17.44 8.61 8.19
C ALA A 2 -15.93 8.81 7.97
N GLU A 3 -15.18 8.97 9.05
CA GLU A 3 -13.73 8.82 9.01
C GLU A 3 -13.47 7.43 8.46
N ILE A 4 -12.90 7.35 7.26
CA ILE A 4 -12.36 6.10 6.74
C ILE A 4 -11.18 5.81 7.67
N GLU A 5 -11.42 5.05 8.73
CA GLU A 5 -10.37 4.60 9.65
C GLU A 5 -9.38 3.77 8.83
N GLN A 6 -8.23 4.36 8.52
CA GLN A 6 -7.14 3.64 7.89
C GLN A 6 -6.74 2.49 8.81
N LYS A 7 -6.92 1.25 8.37
CA LYS A 7 -6.53 0.07 9.17
C LYS A 7 -5.03 -0.04 9.36
N PHE A 8 -4.26 0.47 8.41
CA PHE A 8 -2.81 0.41 8.42
C PHE A 8 -2.21 1.82 8.38
N LYS A 9 -1.02 1.97 8.95
CA LYS A 9 -0.28 3.23 9.00
C LYS A 9 1.02 3.11 8.23
N VAL A 10 1.55 4.26 7.80
CA VAL A 10 2.91 4.34 7.25
C VAL A 10 3.89 3.83 8.31
N GLY A 11 4.76 2.91 7.90
CA GLY A 11 5.69 2.19 8.76
C GLY A 11 5.24 0.80 9.15
N ASP A 12 3.93 0.48 9.04
CA ASP A 12 3.45 -0.87 9.34
C ASP A 12 4.07 -1.89 8.39
N ILE A 13 4.39 -3.06 8.94
CA ILE A 13 4.84 -4.22 8.18
C ILE A 13 3.62 -5.07 7.85
N VAL A 14 3.41 -5.30 6.56
CA VAL A 14 2.28 -6.04 6.02
C VAL A 14 2.75 -7.13 5.07
N VAL A 15 1.88 -8.10 4.85
CA VAL A 15 2.04 -9.17 3.85
C VAL A 15 0.83 -9.21 2.94
N HIS A 16 1.04 -9.71 1.72
CA HIS A 16 -0.06 -9.94 0.79
C HIS A 16 -0.84 -11.19 1.22
N LYS A 17 -2.17 -11.11 1.30
CA LYS A 17 -3.03 -12.22 1.78
C LYS A 17 -2.95 -13.48 0.92
N THR A 18 -2.70 -13.33 -0.37
CA THR A 18 -2.68 -14.46 -1.32
C THR A 18 -1.28 -14.81 -1.83
N THR A 19 -0.31 -13.91 -1.65
CA THR A 19 1.06 -14.09 -2.14
C THR A 19 1.97 -14.19 -0.93
N ASP A 20 2.11 -15.41 -0.44
CA ASP A 20 2.55 -15.71 0.93
C ASP A 20 4.07 -15.58 1.18
N LYS A 21 4.78 -14.63 0.55
CA LYS A 21 6.25 -14.63 0.56
C LYS A 21 6.98 -13.30 0.68
N PHE A 22 6.31 -12.16 0.78
CA PHE A 22 7.03 -10.88 0.87
C PHE A 22 6.53 -10.04 2.04
N LYS A 23 7.40 -9.85 3.04
CA LYS A 23 7.22 -8.79 4.04
C LYS A 23 7.40 -7.46 3.32
N MET A 24 6.42 -6.59 3.45
CA MET A 24 6.42 -5.26 2.86
C MET A 24 6.24 -4.22 3.96
N SER A 25 6.79 -3.03 3.77
CA SER A 25 6.53 -1.88 4.64
C SER A 25 5.67 -0.87 3.90
N ILE A 26 4.63 -0.35 4.56
CA ILE A 26 3.81 0.72 4.01
C ILE A 26 4.61 2.02 4.07
N ILE A 27 4.84 2.64 2.93
CA ILE A 27 5.58 3.91 2.83
C ILE A 27 4.66 5.11 2.59
N ASP A 28 3.48 4.89 2.01
CA ASP A 28 2.51 5.95 1.68
C ASP A 28 1.16 5.35 1.26
N ASN A 29 0.16 6.20 0.99
CA ASN A 29 -1.02 5.84 0.21
C ASN A 29 -0.75 6.00 -1.30
N CYS A 30 -1.27 5.08 -2.10
CA CYS A 30 -1.11 5.12 -3.54
C CYS A 30 -2.11 6.11 -4.18
N PRO A 31 -1.74 6.82 -5.26
CA PRO A 31 -2.73 7.46 -6.11
C PRO A 31 -3.70 6.42 -6.70
N PRO A 32 -4.97 6.78 -6.93
CA PRO A 32 -5.92 5.87 -7.54
C PRO A 32 -5.47 5.48 -8.95
N LYS A 33 -5.77 4.24 -9.38
CA LYS A 33 -5.31 3.67 -10.66
C LYS A 33 -5.77 4.48 -11.88
N ASN A 34 -6.96 5.07 -11.81
CA ASN A 34 -7.52 5.98 -12.82
C ASN A 34 -7.94 7.29 -12.14
N PRO A 35 -6.99 8.20 -11.86
CA PRO A 35 -7.31 9.45 -11.20
C PRO A 35 -8.08 10.37 -12.16
N THR A 36 -9.10 11.04 -11.66
CA THR A 36 -9.72 12.17 -12.37
C THR A 36 -8.76 13.36 -12.43
N ILE A 37 -8.95 14.29 -13.38
CA ILE A 37 -8.13 15.52 -13.49
C ILE A 37 -8.06 16.27 -12.14
N LYS A 38 -9.19 16.34 -11.43
CA LYS A 38 -9.27 16.95 -10.10
C LYS A 38 -8.39 16.22 -9.07
N GLN A 39 -8.46 14.89 -9.01
CA GLN A 39 -7.63 14.09 -8.11
C GLN A 39 -6.13 14.22 -8.41
N VAL A 40 -5.74 14.36 -9.68
CA VAL A 40 -4.34 14.63 -10.04
C VAL A 40 -3.91 16.02 -9.54
N ALA A 41 -4.73 17.04 -9.76
CA ALA A 41 -4.44 18.40 -9.32
C ALA A 41 -4.31 18.49 -7.79
N ASP A 42 -5.18 17.79 -7.07
CA ASP A 42 -5.20 17.76 -5.60
C ASP A 42 -4.19 16.79 -4.98
N ARG A 43 -3.37 16.10 -5.80
CA ARG A 43 -2.47 15.01 -5.36
C ARG A 43 -3.19 14.00 -4.45
N TYR A 44 -4.43 13.70 -4.79
CA TYR A 44 -5.30 12.81 -4.03
C TYR A 44 -4.67 11.41 -3.93
N LYS A 45 -4.66 10.87 -2.71
CA LYS A 45 -4.24 9.50 -2.42
C LYS A 45 -5.44 8.73 -1.91
N ASP A 46 -5.60 7.49 -2.38
CA ASP A 46 -6.70 6.65 -1.92
C ASP A 46 -6.35 6.06 -0.55
N PRO A 47 -7.13 6.35 0.51
CA PRO A 47 -6.86 5.81 1.85
C PRO A 47 -6.98 4.28 1.90
N SER A 48 -7.64 3.67 0.90
CA SER A 48 -7.85 2.23 0.79
C SER A 48 -6.76 1.53 -0.02
N ILE A 49 -5.82 2.28 -0.63
CA ILE A 49 -4.72 1.72 -1.42
C ILE A 49 -3.40 2.19 -0.80
N TYR A 50 -2.59 1.22 -0.42
CA TYR A 50 -1.32 1.47 0.26
C TYR A 50 -0.16 1.19 -0.70
N ARG A 51 0.77 2.15 -0.78
CA ARG A 51 2.05 1.99 -1.47
C ARG A 51 2.99 1.27 -0.52
N CYS A 52 3.33 0.05 -0.89
CA CYS A 52 4.15 -0.86 -0.11
C CYS A 52 5.51 -0.99 -0.77
N LYS A 53 6.57 -1.01 0.04
CA LYS A 53 7.95 -1.22 -0.38
C LYS A 53 8.46 -2.55 0.14
N TYR A 54 9.13 -3.34 -0.70
CA TYR A 54 9.78 -4.57 -0.30
C TYR A 54 11.10 -4.78 -1.02
N TYR A 55 11.93 -5.62 -0.42
CA TYR A 55 13.15 -6.07 -1.05
C TYR A 55 12.83 -7.27 -1.95
N ASN A 56 13.05 -7.12 -3.24
CA ASN A 56 12.87 -8.18 -4.20
C ASN A 56 14.20 -8.92 -4.39
N GLU A 57 14.28 -10.11 -3.80
CA GLU A 57 15.47 -10.96 -3.88
C GLU A 57 15.77 -11.44 -5.31
N ASN A 58 14.75 -11.52 -6.18
CA ASN A 58 14.96 -11.92 -7.58
C ASN A 58 15.71 -10.86 -8.39
N THR A 59 15.48 -9.57 -8.08
CA THR A 59 16.10 -8.44 -8.78
C THR A 59 17.22 -7.79 -7.95
N ASN A 60 17.42 -8.23 -6.70
CA ASN A 60 18.30 -7.63 -5.69
C ASN A 60 18.08 -6.13 -5.50
N LYS A 61 16.84 -5.67 -5.64
CA LYS A 61 16.46 -4.25 -5.58
C LYS A 61 15.25 -4.05 -4.69
N TRP A 62 15.09 -2.82 -4.23
CA TRP A 62 13.86 -2.40 -3.57
C TRP A 62 12.82 -2.07 -4.63
N ASP A 63 11.68 -2.76 -4.57
CA ASP A 63 10.53 -2.53 -5.42
C ASP A 63 9.40 -1.89 -4.61
N GLU A 64 8.55 -1.13 -5.31
CA GLU A 64 7.41 -0.44 -4.73
C GLU A 64 6.16 -0.78 -5.53
N VAL A 65 5.13 -1.27 -4.84
CA VAL A 65 3.88 -1.74 -5.45
C VAL A 65 2.71 -1.25 -4.62
N CYS A 66 1.62 -0.92 -5.29
CA CYS A 66 0.38 -0.50 -4.65
C CYS A 66 -0.58 -1.69 -4.48
N PHE A 67 -1.09 -1.86 -3.28
CA PHE A 67 -2.06 -2.91 -2.93
C PHE A 67 -3.28 -2.31 -2.26
N GLN A 68 -4.44 -2.92 -2.46
CA GLN A 68 -5.65 -2.55 -1.73
C GLN A 68 -5.56 -3.02 -0.28
N GLU A 69 -6.22 -2.32 0.62
CA GLU A 69 -6.38 -2.72 2.03
C GLU A 69 -6.89 -4.16 2.16
N THR A 70 -7.81 -4.54 1.27
CA THR A 70 -8.42 -5.87 1.21
C THR A 70 -7.43 -6.97 0.87
N GLU A 71 -6.29 -6.63 0.26
CA GLU A 71 -5.23 -7.55 -0.15
C GLU A 71 -4.13 -7.67 0.92
N LEU A 72 -4.11 -6.79 1.92
CA LEU A 72 -3.04 -6.68 2.91
C LEU A 72 -3.45 -7.23 4.28
N LYS A 73 -2.49 -7.82 4.99
CA LYS A 73 -2.63 -8.26 6.39
C LYS A 73 -1.43 -7.75 7.19
N LEU A 74 -1.65 -7.28 8.41
CA LEU A 74 -0.55 -6.96 9.34
C LEU A 74 0.31 -8.19 9.54
N PHE A 75 1.62 -8.00 9.43
CA PHE A 75 2.58 -9.03 9.80
C PHE A 75 2.69 -9.05 11.33
N THR A 76 2.20 -10.12 11.94
CA THR A 76 2.36 -10.41 13.37
C THR A 76 3.42 -11.49 13.51
N GLU A 77 4.51 -11.19 14.22
CA GLU A 77 5.60 -12.14 14.54
C GLU A 77 5.15 -13.31 15.40
#